data_AF-A0A392QEV7-F1
#
_entry.id   AF-A0A392QEV7-F1
#
_cell.length_a   1.000
_cell.length_b   1.000
_cell.length_c   1.000
_cell.angle_alpha   90.00
_cell.angle_beta   90.00
_cell.angle_gamma   90.00
#
_symmetry.space_group_name_H-M   'P 1'
#
loop_
_entity.id
_entity.type
_entity.pdbx_description
1 polymer ?
#
loop_
_entity_poly.entity_id
_entity_poly.type
_entity_poly.pdbx_seq_one_letter_code
_entity_poly.pdbx_strand_id
1 'polypeptide(L)' 'MARSLKYPKGTIELIAGDLNSESVLGTADVVIYGSLLEEQSFPEILIKAMCFEKPIIAPDISMIRKY' A
#
# COMPACT_ATOMS: atom_id res chain seq x y z
N MET A 1 -11.60 -8.25 8.55
CA MET A 1 -11.33 -7.35 9.68
C MET A 1 -10.96 -5.94 9.18
N ALA A 2 -11.91 -5.27 8.53
CA ALA A 2 -11.91 -3.83 8.24
C ALA A 2 -13.38 -3.37 8.10
N ARG A 3 -14.21 -4.22 7.46
CA ARG A 3 -15.68 -4.12 7.43
C ARG A 3 -16.39 -4.24 8.80
N SER A 4 -15.70 -4.72 9.84
CA SER A 4 -16.24 -4.80 11.22
C SER A 4 -16.16 -3.46 11.95
N LEU A 5 -15.35 -2.55 11.43
CA LEU A 5 -15.28 -1.17 11.89
C LEU A 5 -16.43 -0.45 11.19
N LYS A 6 -17.29 0.23 11.96
CA LYS A 6 -18.56 0.84 11.51
C LYS A 6 -18.36 2.07 10.61
N TYR A 7 -17.50 1.97 9.60
CA TYR A 7 -17.27 3.03 8.65
C TYR A 7 -18.50 3.22 7.74
N PRO A 8 -18.76 4.44 7.29
CA PRO A 8 -19.74 4.69 6.24
C PRO A 8 -19.50 3.80 5.02
N LYS A 9 -20.58 3.47 4.32
CA LYS A 9 -20.50 2.68 3.09
C LYS A 9 -19.66 3.43 2.05
N GLY A 10 -18.71 2.73 1.43
CA GLY A 10 -17.80 3.30 0.43
C GLY A 10 -16.51 3.90 1.00
N THR A 11 -16.34 3.95 2.33
CA THR A 11 -15.09 4.44 2.94
C THR A 11 -13.95 3.43 2.82
N ILE A 12 -14.25 2.13 2.86
CA ILE A 12 -13.25 1.06 2.74
C ILE A 12 -13.67 0.12 1.63
N GLU A 13 -12.75 -0.09 0.70
CA GLU A 13 -12.80 -1.14 -0.29
C GLU A 13 -11.68 -2.15 0.01
N LEU A 14 -12.05 -3.43 0.16
CA LEU A 14 -11.07 -4.50 0.32
C LEU A 14 -10.87 -5.14 -1.05
N ILE A 15 -9.64 -5.03 -1.55
CA ILE A 15 -9.23 -5.54 -2.85
C ILE A 15 -8.37 -6.78 -2.60
N ALA A 16 -8.76 -7.90 -3.20
CA ALA A 16 -7.99 -9.15 -3.13
C ALA A 16 -6.68 -9.01 -3.91
N GLY A 17 -5.63 -9.75 -3.51
CA GLY A 17 -4.27 -9.58 -4.04
C GLY A 17 -4.07 -9.91 -5.53
N ASP A 18 -5.07 -10.46 -6.20
CA ASP A 18 -5.09 -10.75 -7.64
C ASP A 18 -5.77 -9.64 -8.48
N LEU A 19 -6.44 -8.69 -7.84
CA LEU A 19 -7.12 -7.59 -8.52
C LEU A 19 -6.15 -6.44 -8.77
N ASN A 20 -6.30 -5.86 -9.96
CA ASN A 20 -5.37 -4.94 -10.63
C ASN A 20 -4.87 -3.79 -9.74
N SER A 21 -3.78 -4.03 -8.99
CA SER A 21 -3.13 -3.02 -8.15
C SER A 21 -2.80 -1.73 -8.91
N GLU A 22 -2.61 -1.81 -10.23
CA GLU A 22 -2.33 -0.67 -11.09
C GLU A 22 -3.52 0.29 -11.21
N SER A 23 -4.77 -0.20 -11.26
CA SER A 23 -5.93 0.69 -11.32
C SER A 23 -6.12 1.43 -9.99
N VAL A 24 -5.83 0.76 -8.88
CA VAL A 24 -5.88 1.34 -7.53
C VAL A 24 -4.78 2.38 -7.36
N LEU A 25 -3.55 2.05 -7.75
CA LEU A 25 -2.44 2.98 -7.71
C LEU A 25 -2.70 4.19 -8.63
N GLY A 26 -3.25 3.97 -9.82
CA GLY A 26 -3.62 5.02 -10.76
C GLY A 26 -4.53 6.09 -10.15
N THR A 27 -5.50 5.70 -9.33
CA THR A 27 -6.47 6.62 -8.72
C THR A 27 -6.07 7.09 -7.32
N ALA A 28 -5.08 6.47 -6.68
CA ALA A 28 -4.65 6.86 -5.33
C ALA A 28 -3.94 8.22 -5.31
N ASP A 29 -4.18 9.01 -4.26
CA ASP A 29 -3.43 10.24 -3.98
C ASP A 29 -2.18 9.96 -3.12
N VAL A 30 -2.22 8.93 -2.27
CA VAL A 30 -1.14 8.53 -1.36
C VAL A 30 -1.17 7.02 -1.14
N VAL A 31 0.01 6.42 -0.98
CA VAL A 31 0.17 5.00 -0.65
C VAL A 31 0.71 4.88 0.78
N ILE A 32 0.01 4.14 1.63
CA ILE A 32 0.45 3.85 3.00
C ILE A 32 0.87 2.39 3.07
N TYR A 33 2.15 2.15 3.33
CA TYR A 33 2.69 0.83 3.58
C TYR A 33 2.53 0.47 5.06
N GLY A 34 1.76 -0.57 5.37
CA GLY A 34 1.46 -0.95 6.75
C GLY A 34 2.30 -2.10 7.31
N SER A 35 3.14 -2.75 6.50
CA SER A 35 3.92 -3.92 6.95
C SER A 35 5.11 -3.48 7.79
N LEU A 36 5.17 -3.96 9.03
CA LEU A 36 6.27 -3.73 9.99
C LEU A 36 7.26 -4.90 10.05
N LEU A 37 7.06 -5.94 9.24
CA LEU A 37 7.92 -7.12 9.22
C LEU A 37 9.17 -6.82 8.40
N GLU A 38 10.31 -7.36 8.83
CA GLU A 38 11.53 -7.29 8.05
C GLU A 38 11.42 -8.27 6.87
N GLU A 39 11.19 -7.73 5.68
CA GLU A 39 11.04 -8.52 4.46
C GLU A 39 12.42 -8.91 3.89
N GLN A 40 12.47 -9.99 3.10
CA GLN A 40 13.72 -10.45 2.48
C GLN A 40 14.18 -9.56 1.32
N SER A 41 13.23 -8.87 0.67
CA SER A 41 13.46 -7.98 -0.47
C SER A 41 12.62 -6.71 -0.32
N PHE A 42 12.98 -5.68 -1.08
CA PHE A 42 12.18 -4.46 -1.12
C PHE A 42 10.77 -4.76 -1.67
N PRO A 43 9.68 -4.23 -1.06
CA PRO A 43 8.32 -4.59 -1.46
C PRO A 43 7.98 -4.15 -2.89
N GLU A 44 7.54 -5.08 -3.73
CA GLU A 44 7.23 -4.81 -5.16
C GLU A 44 6.13 -3.75 -5.33
N ILE A 45 5.16 -3.72 -4.40
CA ILE A 45 4.08 -2.72 -4.43
C ILE A 45 4.59 -1.29 -4.28
N LEU A 46 5.68 -1.08 -3.55
CA LEU A 46 6.30 0.24 -3.40
C LEU A 46 7.01 0.66 -4.68
N ILE A 47 7.66 -0.27 -5.38
CA ILE A 47 8.24 -0.01 -6.71
C ILE A 47 7.13 0.43 -7.67
N LYS A 48 5.99 -0.27 -7.68
CA LYS A 48 4.84 0.13 -8.51
C LYS A 48 4.31 1.51 -8.13
N ALA A 49 4.15 1.80 -6.83
CA ALA A 49 3.72 3.13 -6.38
C ALA A 49 4.68 4.24 -6.84
N MET A 50 6.00 4.00 -6.78
CA MET A 50 7.02 4.93 -7.29
C MET A 50 6.90 5.15 -8.80
N CYS A 51 6.67 4.10 -9.60
CA CYS A 51 6.45 4.22 -11.04
C CYS A 51 5.19 5.05 -11.39
N PHE A 52 4.19 5.04 -10.51
CA PHE A 52 3.00 5.89 -10.63
C PHE A 52 3.18 7.28 -10.00
N GLU A 53 4.40 7.62 -9.57
CA GLU A 53 4.75 8.89 -8.94
C GLU A 53 3.90 9.21 -7.70
N LYS A 54 3.49 8.16 -6.97
CA LYS A 54 2.63 8.31 -5.79
C LYS A 54 3.48 8.62 -4.56
N PRO A 55 3.10 9.63 -3.76
CA PRO A 55 3.67 9.82 -2.42
C PRO A 55 3.49 8.55 -1.57
N ILE A 56 4.57 8.11 -0.93
CA ILE A 56 4.58 6.90 -0.10
C ILE A 56 4.84 7.27 1.36
N ILE A 57 3.99 6.78 2.26
CA ILE A 57 4.22 6.76 3.70
C ILE A 57 4.54 5.32 4.09
N ALA A 58 5.73 5.08 4.64
CA ALA A 58 6.18 3.74 5.03
C ALA A 58 6.80 3.77 6.44
N PRO A 59 6.77 2.63 7.16
CA PRO A 59 7.42 2.53 8.45
C PRO A 59 8.93 2.59 8.31
N ASP A 60 9.54 3.06 9.39
CA ASP A 60 10.96 3.34 9.47
C ASP A 60 11.78 2.06 9.78
N ILE A 61 11.70 1.07 8.88
CA ILE A 61 12.37 -0.23 9.01
C ILE A 61 13.64 -0.30 8.14
N SER A 62 14.57 -1.19 8.53
CA SER A 62 15.88 -1.37 7.89
C SER A 62 15.80 -1.53 6.36
N MET A 63 14.83 -2.32 5.87
CA MET A 63 14.63 -2.57 4.44
C MET A 63 14.23 -1.31 3.68
N ILE A 64 13.34 -0.50 4.25
CA ILE A 64 12.87 0.73 3.61
C ILE A 64 13.96 1.80 3.65
N ARG A 65 14.65 1.97 4.79
CA ARG A 65 15.74 2.95 4.97
C ARG A 65 16.92 2.79 4.00
N LYS A 66 17.12 1.60 3.45
CA LYS A 66 18.23 1.33 2.51
C LYS A 66 18.05 2.01 1.15
N TYR A 67 16.84 2.48 0.83
CA TYR A 67 16.45 3.05 -0.45
C TYR A 67 15.86 4.45 -0.27
#